data_AF-A0A238K2S3-F1
#
_entry.id   AF-A0A238K2S3-F1
#
_cell.length_a   1.000
_cell.length_b   1.000
_cell.length_c   1.000
_cell.angle_alpha   90.00
_cell.angle_beta   90.00
_cell.angle_gamma   90.00
#
_symmetry.space_group_name_H-M   'P 1'
#
loop_
_entity.id
_entity.type
_entity.pdbx_description
1 polymer ?
#
loop_
_entity_poly.entity_id
_entity_poly.type
_entity_poly.pdbx_seq_one_letter_code
_entity_poly.pdbx_strand_id
1 'polypeptide(L)' 'MPNAKATVRQSELTRYLKAWKAAYDTPPAVHVQPDGTVLLLPSNEPTAGNEGELTALEKWKARHAVT' A
#
# COMPACT_ATOMS: atom_id res chain seq x y z
N MET A 1 -28.95 12.61 -2.38
CA MET A 1 -27.76 12.88 -1.56
C MET A 1 -26.61 13.17 -2.50
N PRO A 2 -25.88 14.30 -2.39
CA PRO A 2 -24.71 14.52 -3.24
C PRO A 2 -23.69 13.43 -2.93
N ASN A 3 -23.31 12.67 -3.96
CA ASN A 3 -22.32 11.61 -3.85
C ASN A 3 -20.97 12.30 -3.56
N ALA A 4 -20.46 12.18 -2.34
CA ALA A 4 -19.21 12.81 -1.95
C ALA A 4 -18.09 12.29 -2.86
N LYS A 5 -17.56 13.16 -3.72
CA LYS A 5 -16.42 12.83 -4.58
C LYS A 5 -15.14 13.10 -3.79
N ALA A 6 -14.46 12.04 -3.39
CA ALA A 6 -13.12 12.14 -2.83
C ALA A 6 -12.21 12.92 -3.79
N THR A 7 -11.57 13.97 -3.31
CA THR A 7 -10.67 14.82 -4.09
C THR A 7 -9.30 14.80 -3.44
N VAL A 8 -8.31 14.25 -4.15
CA VAL A 8 -6.92 14.18 -3.67
C VAL A 8 -6.06 15.11 -4.52
N ARG A 9 -5.21 15.93 -3.90
CA ARG A 9 -4.27 16.77 -4.64
C ARG A 9 -3.13 15.92 -5.21
N GLN A 10 -2.77 16.16 -6.46
CA GLN A 10 -1.68 15.43 -7.14
C GLN A 10 -0.35 15.51 -6.37
N SER A 11 -0.05 16.66 -5.75
CA SER A 11 1.18 16.86 -4.97
C SER A 11 1.24 15.96 -3.73
N GLU A 12 0.12 15.74 -3.06
CA GLU A 12 0.01 14.87 -1.88
C GLU A 12 0.20 13.41 -2.27
N LEU A 13 -0.51 12.95 -3.31
CA LEU A 13 -0.35 11.61 -3.84
C LEU A 13 1.11 11.33 -4.25
N THR A 14 1.75 12.29 -4.92
CA THR A 14 3.16 12.18 -5.32
C THR A 14 4.08 12.03 -4.11
N ARG A 15 3.83 12.79 -3.03
CA ARG A 15 4.61 12.70 -1.79
C ARG A 15 4.44 11.32 -1.13
N TYR A 16 3.22 10.80 -1.06
CA TYR A 16 2.96 9.48 -0.48
C TYR A 16 3.61 8.35 -1.28
N LEU A 17 3.52 8.39 -2.61
CA LEU A 17 4.15 7.39 -3.48
C LEU A 17 5.68 7.41 -3.38
N LYS A 18 6.30 8.60 -3.26
CA LYS A 18 7.75 8.72 -3.03
C LYS A 18 8.17 8.15 -1.68
N ALA A 19 7.42 8.45 -0.62
CA ALA A 19 7.68 7.90 0.72
C ALA A 19 7.58 6.37 0.71
N TRP A 20 6.56 5.83 0.02
CA TRP A 20 6.42 4.38 -0.14
C TRP A 20 7.60 3.75 -0.87
N LYS A 21 8.01 4.31 -2.02
CA LYS A 21 9.16 3.81 -2.77
C LYS A 21 10.44 3.83 -1.92
N ALA A 22 10.65 4.88 -1.13
CA ALA A 22 11.82 4.96 -0.25
C ALA A 22 11.81 3.89 0.85
N ALA A 23 10.63 3.51 1.35
CA ALA A 23 10.50 2.53 2.43
C ALA A 23 10.50 1.07 1.94
N TYR A 24 9.89 0.79 0.78
CA TYR A 24 9.59 -0.57 0.34
C TYR A 24 10.12 -0.92 -1.05
N ASP A 25 10.67 0.05 -1.79
CA ASP A 25 11.17 -0.05 -3.18
C ASP A 25 10.27 -0.82 -4.17
N THR A 26 8.97 -0.79 -3.92
CA THR A 26 7.94 -1.43 -4.76
C THR A 26 6.82 -0.44 -5.07
N PRO A 27 6.06 -0.62 -6.15
CA PRO A 27 4.84 0.15 -6.38
C PRO A 27 3.75 -0.22 -5.36
N PRO A 28 3.03 0.74 -4.75
CA PRO A 28 1.87 0.46 -3.92
C PRO A 28 0.56 0.36 -4.74
N ALA A 29 -0.39 -0.40 -4.22
CA ALA A 29 -1.81 -0.26 -4.56
C ALA A 29 -2.38 0.97 -3.84
N VAL A 30 -3.11 1.81 -4.56
CA VAL A 30 -3.69 3.06 -4.03
C VAL A 30 -5.19 2.88 -3.87
N HIS A 31 -5.68 3.03 -2.64
CA HIS A 31 -7.11 3.03 -2.34
C HIS A 31 -7.54 4.39 -1.81
N VAL A 32 -8.53 5.01 -2.45
CA VAL A 32 -9.08 6.31 -2.04
C VAL A 32 -10.47 6.09 -1.49
N GLN A 33 -10.63 6.31 -0.18
CA GLN A 33 -11.90 6.17 0.51
C GLN A 33 -12.84 7.35 0.16
N PRO A 34 -14.17 7.20 0.33
CA PRO A 34 -15.14 8.26 0.04
C PRO A 34 -14.95 9.55 0.85
N ASP A 35 -14.31 9.46 2.02
CA ASP A 35 -13.96 10.58 2.90
C ASP A 35 -12.70 11.35 2.43
N GLY A 36 -12.03 10.87 1.38
CA GLY A 36 -10.79 11.45 0.85
C GLY A 36 -9.52 10.83 1.44
N THR A 37 -9.62 9.86 2.34
CA THR A 37 -8.46 9.18 2.93
C THR A 37 -7.75 8.31 1.87
N VAL A 38 -6.44 8.50 1.73
CA VAL A 38 -5.57 7.70 0.83
C VAL A 38 -4.87 6.61 1.62
N LEU A 39 -5.13 5.36 1.25
CA LEU A 39 -4.43 4.19 1.77
C LEU A 39 -3.46 3.67 0.70
N LEU A 40 -2.21 3.46 1.10
CA LEU A 40 -1.21 2.79 0.29
C LEU A 40 -1.00 1.38 0.84
N LEU A 41 -1.17 0.38 -0.01
CA LEU A 41 -1.02 -1.03 0.32
C LEU A 41 0.09 -1.62 -0.56
N PRO A 42 0.81 -2.66 -0.13
CA PRO A 42 1.71 -3.39 -1.00
C PRO A 42 0.92 -3.97 -2.18
N SER A 43 1.38 -3.78 -3.42
CA SER A 43 0.66 -4.27 -4.61
C SER A 43 0.47 -5.80 -4.66
N ASN A 44 1.16 -6.55 -3.80
CA ASN A 44 1.06 -8.01 -3.70
C ASN A 44 0.12 -8.47 -2.57
N GLU A 45 -0.54 -7.57 -1.85
CA GLU A 45 -1.57 -7.97 -0.89
C GLU A 45 -2.92 -8.06 -1.60
N PRO A 46 -3.54 -9.25 -1.67
CA PRO A 46 -4.96 -9.33 -1.97
C PRO A 46 -5.70 -8.60 -0.84
N THR A 47 -6.40 -7.52 -1.19
CA THR A 47 -7.38 -6.91 -0.30
C THR A 47 -8.39 -7.99 0.10
N ALA A 48 -8.32 -8.41 1.37
CA ALA A 48 -9.11 -9.44 2.05
C ALA A 48 -8.58 -10.90 2.04
N GLY A 49 -8.10 -11.31 3.22
CA GLY A 49 -8.52 -12.56 3.85
C GLY A 49 -7.81 -13.86 3.46
N ASN A 50 -6.55 -14.05 3.88
CA ASN A 50 -5.99 -15.40 4.04
C ASN A 50 -4.91 -15.42 5.14
N GLU A 51 -5.27 -15.99 6.30
CA GLU A 51 -4.42 -16.21 7.49
C GLU A 51 -3.37 -17.32 7.29
N GLY A 52 -2.64 -17.34 6.17
CA GLY A 52 -1.69 -18.44 5.92
C GLY A 52 -0.52 -18.17 4.98
N GLU A 53 -0.48 -17.03 4.28
CA GLU A 53 0.68 -16.71 3.46
C GLU A 53 1.64 -15.79 4.21
N LEU A 54 2.86 -16.27 4.42
CA LEU A 54 3.98 -15.48 4.93
C LEU A 54 4.00 -14.13 4.21
N THR A 55 3.94 -13.06 5.00
CA THR A 55 4.00 -11.69 4.53
C THR A 55 5.27 -11.47 3.70
N ALA A 56 5.27 -10.46 2.83
CA ALA A 56 6.44 -10.16 2.01
C ALA A 56 7.71 -9.92 2.86
N LEU A 57 7.55 -9.38 4.07
CA LEU A 57 8.61 -9.20 5.06
C LEU A 57 9.14 -10.54 5.61
N GLU A 58 8.26 -11.50 5.89
CA GLU A 58 8.63 -12.84 6.34
C GLU A 58 9.27 -13.67 5.22
N LYS A 59 8.77 -13.56 3.98
CA LYS A 59 9.41 -14.17 2.79
C LYS A 59 10.78 -13.56 2.51
N TRP A 60 11.02 -12.29 2.83
CA TRP A 60 12.35 -11.68 2.73
C TRP A 60 13.27 -12.17 3.85
N LYS A 61 12.81 -12.16 5.11
CA LYS A 61 13.58 -12.71 6.24
C LYS A 61 13.93 -14.18 6.03
N ALA A 62 13.02 -15.01 5.54
CA ALA A 62 13.29 -16.42 5.26
C ALA A 62 14.34 -16.62 4.15
N ARG A 63 14.41 -15.71 3.16
CA ARG A 63 15.41 -15.76 2.08
C ARG A 63 16.78 -15.21 2.47
N HIS A 64 16.83 -14.36 3.50
CA HIS A 64 18.05 -13.70 3.97
C HIS A 64 18.46 -14.11 5.40
N ALA A 65 17.75 -15.05 6.02
CA ALA A 65 18.16 -15.71 7.25
C ALA A 65 19.23 -16.75 6.88
N VAL A 66 20.47 -16.28 6.87
CA VAL A 66 21.66 -17.12 6.70
C VAL A 66 21.93 -17.85 8.01
N THR A 67 21.78 -19.17 8.00
CA THR A 67 22.75 -20.10 8.59
C THR A 67 22.72 -21.40 7.79
#